data_AF-A0A4R2CG44-F1
#
_entry.id   AF-A0A4R2CG44-F1
#
_cell.length_a   1.000
_cell.length_b   1.000
_cell.length_c   1.000
_cell.angle_alpha   90.00
_cell.angle_beta   90.00
_cell.angle_gamma   90.00
#
_symmetry.space_group_name_H-M   'P 1'
#
loop_
_entity.id
_entity.type
_entity.pdbx_description
1 polymer ?
#
loop_
_entity_poly.entity_id
_entity_poly.type
_entity_poly.pdbx_seq_one_letter_code
_entity_poly.pdbx_strand_id
1 'polypeptide(L)'
;MTSTITAPETTNSARKPEGSSGQFIASAELGAHLQRVLNDLIELQLQGKQAHWNVVGANFRDLHLQLDEIVDEARTAADTFAERMRALGAVPDGRSDTVAAGTSLPAFPAGEHNTTRSWT
;
A
#
# COMPACT_ATOMS: atom_id res chain seq x y z
N MET A 1 32.27 57.17 -36.90
CA MET A 1 31.83 57.56 -35.54
C MET A 1 30.68 56.64 -35.18
N THR A 2 30.95 55.58 -34.43
CA THR A 2 29.97 54.51 -34.18
C THR A 2 29.39 54.71 -32.78
N SER A 3 28.13 55.11 -32.72
CA SER A 3 27.40 55.31 -31.47
C SER A 3 27.16 53.97 -30.77
N THR A 4 27.57 53.86 -29.52
CA THR A 4 27.24 52.71 -28.66
C THR A 4 25.90 53.01 -27.99
N ILE A 5 24.89 52.17 -28.24
CA ILE A 5 23.59 52.20 -27.56
C ILE A 5 23.73 51.42 -26.25
N THR A 6 23.51 52.08 -25.12
CA THR A 6 23.44 51.46 -23.79
C THR A 6 22.07 50.80 -23.61
N ALA A 7 22.05 49.49 -23.34
CA ALA A 7 20.84 48.74 -22.99
C ALA A 7 20.35 49.10 -21.57
N PRO A 8 19.03 49.05 -21.29
CA PRO A 8 18.50 49.41 -19.98
C PRO A 8 18.85 48.36 -18.92
N GLU A 9 19.15 48.83 -17.70
CA GLU A 9 19.33 47.99 -16.52
C GLU A 9 18.07 47.15 -16.29
N THR A 10 18.26 45.83 -16.30
CA THR A 10 17.22 44.90 -15.88
C THR A 10 17.15 44.95 -14.35
N THR A 11 16.01 45.40 -13.84
CA THR A 11 15.70 45.32 -12.41
C THR A 11 15.79 43.86 -11.98
N ASN A 12 16.70 43.60 -11.04
CA ASN A 12 16.97 42.26 -10.52
C ASN A 12 15.80 41.83 -9.64
N SER A 13 14.70 41.38 -10.27
CA SER A 13 13.61 40.71 -9.58
C SER A 13 14.14 39.34 -9.15
N ALA A 14 14.61 39.27 -7.91
CA ALA A 14 15.07 38.03 -7.29
C ALA A 14 13.96 36.98 -7.42
N ARG A 15 14.15 36.03 -8.33
CA ARG A 15 13.29 34.86 -8.46
C ARG A 15 13.35 34.12 -7.13
N LYS A 16 12.24 34.09 -6.41
CA LYS A 16 12.06 33.26 -5.20
C LYS A 16 12.52 31.83 -5.55
N PRO A 17 13.37 31.18 -4.75
CA PRO A 17 13.80 29.82 -5.07
C PRO A 17 12.54 28.94 -5.12
N GLU A 18 12.21 28.46 -6.31
CA GLU A 18 11.20 27.42 -6.46
C GLU A 18 11.78 26.16 -5.80
N GLY A 19 11.18 25.73 -4.69
CA GLY A 19 11.59 24.51 -3.99
C GLY A 19 11.80 24.60 -2.48
N SER A 20 11.08 25.44 -1.74
CA SER A 20 11.06 25.35 -0.26
C SER A 20 9.66 25.26 0.36
N SER A 21 8.71 24.63 -0.32
CA SER A 21 7.64 23.98 0.43
C SER A 21 8.31 22.82 1.19
N GLY A 22 8.60 23.01 2.49
CA GLY A 22 9.08 21.92 3.33
C GLY A 22 8.22 20.68 3.11
N GLN A 23 8.85 19.50 2.99
CA GLN A 23 8.14 18.25 2.75
C GLN A 23 6.99 18.12 3.74
N PHE A 24 5.77 17.94 3.24
CA PHE A 24 4.62 17.74 4.11
C PHE A 24 4.80 16.45 4.90
N ILE A 25 4.77 16.55 6.22
CA ILE A 25 4.82 15.41 7.13
C ILE A 25 3.44 15.30 7.78
N ALA A 26 2.78 14.16 7.58
CA ALA A 26 1.51 13.87 8.23
C ALA A 26 1.69 13.63 9.74
N SER A 27 0.57 13.64 10.49
CA SER A 27 0.61 13.29 11.91
C SER A 27 1.08 11.84 12.10
N ALA A 28 1.77 11.60 13.22
CA ALA A 28 2.18 10.25 13.62
C ALA A 28 0.96 9.30 13.74
N GLU A 29 -0.18 9.83 14.20
CA GLU A 29 -1.44 9.09 14.29
C GLU A 29 -1.93 8.62 12.91
N LEU A 30 -1.89 9.47 11.88
CA LEU A 30 -2.26 9.05 10.52
C LEU A 30 -1.30 7.97 10.01
N GLY A 31 0.01 8.16 10.22
CA GLY A 31 1.02 7.17 9.85
C GLY A 31 0.76 5.81 10.52
N ALA A 32 0.42 5.80 11.81
CA ALA A 32 0.10 4.58 12.55
C ALA A 32 -1.19 3.90 12.07
N HIS A 33 -2.21 4.68 11.67
CA HIS A 33 -3.42 4.13 11.06
C HIS A 33 -3.13 3.47 9.72
N LEU A 34 -2.35 4.14 8.85
CA LEU A 34 -1.97 3.59 7.55
C LEU A 34 -1.12 2.32 7.69
N GLN A 35 -0.21 2.26 8.67
CA GLN A 35 0.57 1.06 8.95
C GLN A 35 -0.31 -0.13 9.35
N ARG A 36 -1.39 0.08 10.12
CA ARG A 36 -2.32 -1.01 10.46
C ARG A 36 -3.04 -1.54 9.22
N VAL A 37 -3.52 -0.65 8.36
CA VAL A 37 -4.14 -1.05 7.09
C VAL A 37 -3.14 -1.79 6.19
N LEU A 38 -1.89 -1.32 6.10
CA LEU A 38 -0.83 -1.99 5.36
C LEU A 38 -0.60 -3.42 5.88
N ASN A 39 -0.48 -3.59 7.20
CA ASN A 39 -0.32 -4.91 7.80
C ASN A 39 -1.50 -5.84 7.46
N ASP A 40 -2.72 -5.32 7.55
CA ASP A 40 -3.93 -6.10 7.27
C ASP A 40 -4.04 -6.53 5.81
N LEU A 41 -3.63 -5.68 4.87
CA LEU A 41 -3.59 -6.01 3.44
C LEU A 41 -2.51 -7.05 3.12
N ILE A 42 -1.33 -6.95 3.76
CA ILE A 42 -0.26 -7.95 3.60
C ILE A 42 -0.64 -9.28 4.25
N GLU A 43 -1.35 -9.27 5.38
CA GLU A 43 -1.87 -10.51 5.97
C GLU A 43 -2.97 -11.11 5.09
N LEU A 44 -3.87 -10.29 4.55
CA LEU A 44 -4.97 -10.74 3.69
C LEU A 44 -4.46 -11.44 2.43
N GLN A 45 -3.44 -10.91 1.74
CA GLN A 45 -2.88 -11.59 0.57
C GLN A 45 -2.15 -12.90 0.92
N LEU A 46 -1.56 -13.02 2.12
CA LEU A 46 -0.94 -14.27 2.58
C LEU A 46 -2.00 -15.32 2.92
N GLN A 47 -3.00 -14.96 3.74
CA GLN A 47 -4.10 -15.85 4.10
C GLN A 47 -4.98 -16.21 2.88
N GLY A 48 -5.17 -15.28 1.94
CA GLY A 48 -5.86 -15.52 0.68
C GLY A 48 -5.16 -16.62 -0.14
N LYS A 49 -3.82 -16.60 -0.22
CA LYS A 49 -3.06 -17.69 -0.85
C LYS A 49 -3.14 -19.00 -0.06
N GLN A 50 -3.11 -18.93 1.27
CA GLN A 50 -3.32 -20.11 2.11
C GLN A 50 -4.67 -20.77 1.81
N ALA A 51 -5.76 -20.00 1.69
CA ALA A 51 -7.07 -20.49 1.30
C ALA A 51 -7.07 -21.04 -0.13
N HIS A 52 -6.49 -20.31 -1.08
CA HIS A 52 -6.41 -20.68 -2.50
C HIS A 52 -5.72 -22.03 -2.73
N TRP A 53 -4.66 -22.33 -1.97
CA TRP A 53 -3.94 -23.60 -2.07
C TRP A 53 -4.71 -24.78 -1.46
N ASN A 54 -5.56 -24.54 -0.46
CA ASN A 54 -6.12 -25.59 0.39
C ASN A 54 -7.65 -25.73 0.29
N VAL A 55 -8.30 -24.99 -0.61
CA VAL A 55 -9.73 -25.13 -0.85
C VAL A 55 -10.02 -26.37 -1.70
N VAL A 56 -11.04 -27.13 -1.33
CA VAL A 56 -11.52 -28.31 -2.07
C VAL A 56 -13.05 -28.38 -2.05
N GLY A 57 -13.64 -29.24 -2.88
CA GLY A 57 -15.07 -29.52 -2.87
C GLY A 57 -15.86 -28.76 -3.93
N ALA A 58 -17.14 -28.52 -3.65
CA ALA A 58 -18.05 -27.87 -4.58
C ALA A 58 -17.55 -26.48 -5.01
N ASN A 59 -17.62 -26.20 -6.31
CA ASN A 59 -17.17 -24.93 -6.93
C ASN A 59 -15.68 -24.62 -6.72
N PHE A 60 -14.83 -25.64 -6.49
CA PHE A 60 -13.38 -25.47 -6.30
C PHE A 60 -12.75 -24.50 -7.30
N ARG A 61 -12.95 -24.71 -8.60
CA ARG A 61 -12.28 -23.91 -9.65
C ARG A 61 -12.63 -22.43 -9.54
N ASP A 62 -13.92 -22.10 -9.41
CA ASP A 62 -14.37 -20.71 -9.43
C ASP A 62 -13.91 -20.00 -8.15
N LEU A 63 -13.99 -20.67 -7.00
CA LEU A 63 -13.51 -20.10 -5.74
C LEU A 63 -11.98 -19.95 -5.73
N HIS A 64 -11.24 -20.90 -6.28
CA HIS A 64 -9.79 -20.83 -6.42
C HIS A 64 -9.35 -19.62 -7.24
N LEU A 65 -10.03 -19.33 -8.36
CA LEU A 65 -9.78 -18.16 -9.19
C LEU A 65 -10.22 -16.86 -8.51
N GLN A 66 -11.38 -16.86 -7.83
CA GLN A 66 -11.85 -15.68 -7.11
C GLN A 66 -10.91 -15.29 -5.97
N LEU A 67 -10.29 -16.27 -5.29
CA LEU A 67 -9.28 -16.02 -4.26
C LEU A 67 -8.02 -15.37 -4.83
N ASP A 68 -7.65 -15.68 -6.08
CA ASP A 68 -6.54 -14.99 -6.76
C ASP A 68 -6.87 -13.52 -7.02
N GLU A 69 -8.08 -13.21 -7.48
CA GLU A 69 -8.52 -11.82 -7.66
C GLU A 69 -8.45 -11.03 -6.34
N ILE A 70 -8.90 -11.62 -5.23
CA ILE A 70 -8.81 -10.99 -3.90
C ILE A 70 -7.35 -10.75 -3.50
N VAL A 71 -6.46 -11.71 -3.76
CA VAL A 71 -5.04 -11.58 -3.46
C VAL A 71 -4.40 -10.45 -4.28
N ASP A 72 -4.73 -10.35 -5.56
CA ASP A 72 -4.17 -9.33 -6.46
C ASP A 72 -4.66 -7.91 -6.09
N GLU A 73 -5.93 -7.77 -5.71
CA GLU A 73 -6.47 -6.51 -5.18
C GLU A 73 -5.81 -6.12 -3.86
N ALA A 74 -5.65 -7.07 -2.92
CA ALA A 74 -4.99 -6.82 -1.65
C ALA A 74 -3.53 -6.39 -1.83
N ARG A 75 -2.81 -7.00 -2.78
CA ARG A 75 -1.44 -6.63 -3.15
C ARG A 75 -1.34 -5.22 -3.71
N THR A 76 -2.21 -4.90 -4.67
CA THR A 76 -2.25 -3.58 -5.30
C THR A 76 -2.59 -2.48 -4.28
N ALA A 77 -3.52 -2.77 -3.38
CA ALA A 77 -3.86 -1.86 -2.29
C ALA A 77 -2.70 -1.72 -1.29
N ALA A 78 -2.03 -2.79 -0.90
CA ALA A 78 -0.90 -2.73 0.02
C ALA A 78 0.21 -1.82 -0.51
N ASP A 79 0.56 -1.95 -1.79
CA ASP A 79 1.53 -1.09 -2.46
C ASP A 79 1.10 0.38 -2.45
N THR A 80 -0.16 0.66 -2.85
CA THR A 80 -0.75 2.00 -2.82
C THR A 80 -0.65 2.64 -1.43
N PHE A 81 -0.94 1.89 -0.37
CA PHE A 81 -0.84 2.38 1.01
C PHE A 81 0.60 2.61 1.44
N ALA A 82 1.52 1.70 1.13
CA ALA A 82 2.94 1.86 1.44
C ALA A 82 3.53 3.10 0.74
N GLU A 83 3.25 3.28 -0.54
CA GLU A 83 3.67 4.47 -1.29
C GLU A 83 3.02 5.75 -0.74
N ARG A 84 1.75 5.68 -0.33
CA ARG A 84 1.07 6.83 0.30
C ARG A 84 1.73 7.19 1.64
N MET A 85 2.14 6.21 2.44
CA MET A 85 2.90 6.46 3.66
C MET A 85 4.21 7.19 3.35
N ARG A 86 4.95 6.76 2.32
CA ARG A 86 6.18 7.46 1.86
C ARG A 86 5.90 8.89 1.44
N ALA A 87 4.84 9.12 0.66
CA ALA A 87 4.44 10.46 0.22
C ALA A 87 4.05 11.38 1.38
N LEU A 88 3.58 10.83 2.50
CA LEU A 88 3.21 11.55 3.72
C LEU A 88 4.36 11.66 4.74
N GLY A 89 5.57 11.20 4.39
CA GLY A 89 6.75 11.27 5.26
C GLY A 89 6.86 10.13 6.28
N ALA A 90 6.00 9.12 6.23
CA ALA A 90 6.08 7.92 7.05
C ALA A 90 6.95 6.82 6.38
N VAL A 91 7.45 5.89 7.18
CA VAL A 91 8.21 4.72 6.70
C VAL A 91 7.30 3.49 6.88
N PRO A 92 6.80 2.87 5.80
CA PRO A 92 6.05 1.63 5.89
C PRO A 92 6.96 0.46 6.28
N ASP A 93 6.44 -0.47 7.07
CA ASP A 93 7.13 -1.71 7.43
C ASP A 93 6.25 -2.92 7.11
N GLY A 94 6.61 -3.68 6.08
CA GLY A 94 5.91 -4.89 5.64
C GLY A 94 6.67 -6.18 5.92
N ARG A 95 7.67 -6.17 6.81
CA ARG A 95 8.41 -7.39 7.19
C ARG A 95 7.47 -8.38 7.88
N SER A 96 7.70 -9.68 7.69
CA SER A 96 6.85 -10.76 8.20
C SER A 96 6.55 -10.64 9.70
N ASP A 97 7.55 -10.34 10.51
CA ASP A 97 7.39 -10.25 11.97
C ASP A 97 6.51 -9.05 12.36
N THR A 98 6.63 -7.93 11.64
CA THR A 98 5.80 -6.73 11.86
C THR A 98 4.36 -6.99 11.46
N VAL A 99 4.14 -7.66 10.33
CA VAL A 99 2.79 -8.03 9.87
C VAL A 99 2.14 -8.99 10.87
N ALA A 100 2.84 -10.06 11.25
CA ALA A 100 2.33 -11.05 12.20
C ALA A 100 2.01 -10.45 13.58
N ALA A 101 2.81 -9.50 14.06
CA ALA A 101 2.57 -8.85 15.34
C ALA A 101 1.51 -7.74 15.27
N GLY A 102 1.26 -7.19 14.07
CA GLY A 102 0.51 -5.94 13.90
C GLY A 102 -0.81 -6.06 13.13
N THR A 103 -1.11 -7.22 12.53
CA THR A 103 -2.39 -7.44 11.86
C THR A 103 -3.53 -7.60 12.85
N SER A 104 -4.71 -7.12 12.47
CA SER A 104 -5.99 -7.31 13.16
C SER A 104 -6.79 -8.50 12.64
N LEU A 105 -6.36 -9.13 11.54
CA LEU A 105 -7.08 -10.26 10.96
C LEU A 105 -6.99 -11.48 11.88
N PRO A 106 -8.11 -12.20 12.10
CA PRO A 106 -8.03 -13.51 12.73
C PRO A 106 -7.19 -14.46 11.86
N ALA A 107 -6.43 -15.35 12.50
CA ALA A 107 -5.66 -16.34 11.77
C ALA A 107 -6.59 -17.25 10.94
N PHE A 108 -6.29 -17.39 9.65
CA PHE A 108 -6.98 -18.36 8.81
C PHE A 108 -6.70 -19.78 9.32
N PRO A 109 -7.71 -20.67 9.41
CA PRO A 109 -7.47 -21.98 9.99
C PRO A 109 -6.53 -22.82 9.12
N ALA A 110 -5.69 -23.62 9.78
CA ALA A 110 -4.74 -24.47 9.11
C ALA A 110 -5.41 -25.65 8.38
N GLY A 111 -4.72 -26.18 7.36
CA GLY A 111 -5.13 -27.39 6.64
C GLY A 111 -6.10 -27.14 5.49
N GLU A 112 -6.70 -28.25 5.04
CA GLU A 112 -7.67 -28.29 3.93
C GLU A 112 -9.04 -27.74 4.35
N HIS A 113 -9.68 -27.01 3.44
CA HIS A 113 -10.99 -26.39 3.62
C HIS A 113 -11.99 -26.91 2.58
N ASN A 114 -12.89 -27.81 3.01
CA ASN A 114 -13.92 -28.37 2.15
C ASN A 114 -15.20 -27.53 2.14
N THR A 115 -15.63 -27.10 0.96
CA THR A 115 -16.82 -26.25 0.76
C THR A 115 -18.12 -27.03 0.53
N THR A 116 -18.04 -28.36 0.46
CA THR A 116 -19.21 -29.21 0.24
C THR A 116 -20.05 -29.25 1.51
N ARG A 117 -21.28 -28.75 1.44
CA ARG A 117 -22.22 -28.87 2.57
C ARG A 117 -22.57 -30.33 2.78
N SER A 118 -22.36 -30.81 4.00
CA SER A 118 -22.95 -32.05 4.49
C SER A 118 -24.36 -31.73 4.96
N TRP A 119 -25.36 -32.28 4.28
CA TRP A 119 -26.75 -32.24 4.75
C TRP A 119 -26.93 -33.42 5.71
N THR A 120 -26.89 -33.14 7.00
CA THR A 120 -27.29 -34.05 8.09
C THR A 120 -28.25 -33.30 8.99
#